data_AF-A0A352MXG6-F1
#
_entry.id   AF-A0A352MXG6-F1
#
_cell.length_a   1.000
_cell.length_b   1.000
_cell.length_c   1.000
_cell.angle_alpha   90.00
_cell.angle_beta   90.00
_cell.angle_gamma   90.00
#
_symmetry.space_group_name_H-M   'P 1'
#
loop_
_entity.id
_entity.type
_entity.pdbx_description
1 polymer ?
#
loop_
_entity_poly.entity_id
_entity_poly.type
_entity_poly.pdbx_seq_one_letter_code
_entity_poly.pdbx_strand_id
1 'polypeptide(L)'
;MNFLILYLGINSGNCALFVDTINIAFDIDVKGFKQRSIDSPNNEIVIRGPHEAFVENLRTNTSLLRRTVNNENLVIENIEVGDISNTKCAVCYMKNIANNDLVAEVKFRLNNLDVDSLLSSGELEQLIR
;
A
#
# COMPACT_ATOMS: atom_id res chain seq x y z
N MET A 1 -5.41 -20.66 -18.98
CA MET A 1 -5.18 -20.19 -17.60
C MET A 1 -6.24 -19.16 -17.24
N ASN A 2 -7.01 -19.34 -16.15
CA ASN A 2 -7.99 -18.36 -15.70
C ASN A 2 -7.35 -17.44 -14.65
N PHE A 3 -7.09 -16.19 -15.02
CA PHE A 3 -6.42 -15.22 -14.14
C PHE A 3 -7.33 -14.64 -13.06
N LEU A 4 -8.66 -14.74 -13.17
CA LEU A 4 -9.59 -14.15 -12.21
C LEU A 4 -9.41 -14.72 -10.79
N ILE A 5 -9.33 -16.05 -10.69
CA ILE A 5 -9.15 -16.74 -9.40
C ILE A 5 -7.79 -16.35 -8.80
N LEU A 6 -6.76 -16.23 -9.64
CA LEU A 6 -5.42 -15.86 -9.21
C LEU A 6 -5.37 -14.42 -8.68
N TYR A 7 -6.03 -13.46 -9.34
CA TYR A 7 -6.12 -12.08 -8.85
C TYR A 7 -6.78 -11.99 -7.48
N LEU A 8 -7.87 -12.73 -7.27
CA LEU A 8 -8.55 -12.79 -5.97
C LEU A 8 -7.65 -13.37 -4.87
N GLY A 9 -6.91 -14.44 -5.18
CA GLY A 9 -5.94 -15.04 -4.27
C GLY A 9 -4.84 -14.05 -3.87
N ILE A 10 -4.20 -13.42 -4.87
CA ILE A 10 -3.12 -12.44 -4.66
C ILE A 10 -3.61 -11.23 -3.84
N ASN A 11 -4.75 -10.65 -4.19
CA ASN A 11 -5.29 -9.50 -3.44
C ASN A 11 -5.68 -9.88 -2.00
N SER A 12 -5.97 -11.16 -1.75
CA SER A 12 -6.21 -11.70 -0.41
C SER A 12 -4.91 -12.05 0.34
N GLY A 13 -3.74 -11.83 -0.24
CA GLY A 13 -2.42 -12.06 0.37
C GLY A 13 -1.78 -13.41 0.05
N ASN A 14 -2.26 -14.15 -0.95
CA ASN A 14 -1.60 -15.37 -1.41
C ASN A 14 -0.39 -15.07 -2.29
N CYS A 15 0.50 -16.06 -2.44
CA CYS A 15 1.62 -16.05 -3.36
C CYS A 15 1.26 -16.83 -4.63
N ALA A 16 1.43 -16.20 -5.80
CA ALA A 16 1.30 -16.88 -7.09
C ALA A 16 2.65 -17.39 -7.56
N LEU A 17 2.75 -18.70 -7.82
CA LEU A 17 3.94 -19.33 -8.40
C LEU A 17 3.67 -19.70 -9.86
N PHE A 18 4.50 -19.14 -10.74
CA PHE A 18 4.57 -19.49 -12.15
C PHE A 18 5.83 -20.30 -12.38
N VAL A 19 5.71 -21.42 -13.09
CA VAL A 19 6.86 -22.24 -13.49
C VAL A 19 6.94 -22.16 -15.01
N ASP A 20 8.12 -21.84 -15.52
CA ASP A 20 8.35 -21.83 -16.95
C ASP A 20 8.00 -23.21 -17.55
N THR A 21 7.54 -23.24 -18.80
CA THR A 21 7.10 -24.44 -19.53
C THR A 21 5.75 -25.08 -19.14
N ILE A 22 5.06 -24.63 -18.08
CA ILE A 22 3.71 -25.11 -17.75
C ILE A 22 2.66 -23.99 -17.83
N ASN A 23 1.49 -24.30 -18.39
CA ASN A 23 0.38 -23.35 -18.58
C ASN A 23 -0.59 -23.32 -17.37
N ILE A 24 -0.04 -23.47 -16.17
CA ILE A 24 -0.76 -23.40 -14.89
C ILE A 24 0.02 -22.49 -13.92
N ALA A 25 -0.69 -21.86 -12.97
CA ALA A 25 -0.07 -21.25 -11.79
C ALA A 25 -0.60 -21.93 -10.54
N PHE A 26 0.22 -21.88 -9.51
CA PHE A 26 -0.16 -22.28 -8.16
C PHE A 26 -0.53 -21.03 -7.37
N ASP A 27 -1.69 -21.05 -6.72
CA ASP A 27 -2.11 -20.06 -5.73
C ASP A 27 -1.82 -20.63 -4.34
N ILE A 28 -0.84 -20.06 -3.64
CA ILE A 28 -0.29 -20.60 -2.40
C ILE A 28 -0.61 -19.65 -1.25
N ASP A 29 -1.37 -20.11 -0.26
CA ASP A 29 -1.60 -19.33 0.96
C ASP A 29 -0.32 -19.28 1.80
N VAL A 30 0.28 -18.11 1.89
CA VAL A 30 1.52 -17.83 2.64
C VAL A 30 1.29 -16.91 3.83
N LYS A 31 0.03 -16.65 4.19
CA LYS A 31 -0.34 -15.67 5.22
C LYS A 31 0.08 -16.16 6.61
N GLY A 32 1.20 -15.65 7.11
CA GLY A 32 1.63 -15.77 8.49
C GLY A 32 1.26 -14.55 9.33
N PHE A 33 0.00 -14.14 9.34
CA PHE A 33 -0.41 -13.02 10.20
C PHE A 33 -0.10 -13.38 11.65
N LYS A 34 0.66 -12.54 12.38
CA LYS A 34 0.66 -12.55 13.84
C LYS A 34 -0.79 -12.30 14.28
N GLN A 35 -1.56 -13.36 14.51
CA GLN A 35 -2.81 -13.24 15.22
C GLN A 35 -2.47 -12.64 16.58
N ARG A 36 -3.16 -11.54 16.96
CA ARG A 36 -3.13 -11.11 18.36
C ARG A 36 -3.52 -12.33 19.20
N SER A 37 -2.75 -12.63 20.24
CA SER A 37 -3.18 -13.57 21.28
C SER A 37 -4.59 -13.18 21.70
N ILE A 38 -5.49 -14.16 21.79
CA ILE A 38 -6.85 -13.92 22.28
C ILE A 38 -6.73 -13.67 23.78
N ASP A 39 -6.43 -12.43 24.18
CA ASP A 39 -6.60 -11.99 25.56
C ASP A 39 -8.01 -11.44 25.73
N SER A 40 -8.69 -11.93 26.77
CA SER A 40 -10.02 -11.49 27.16
C SER A 40 -10.03 -9.98 27.43
N PRO A 41 -11.00 -9.21 26.90
CA PRO A 41 -11.03 -7.77 27.09
C PRO A 41 -11.32 -7.43 28.55
N ASN A 42 -10.33 -6.87 29.26
CA ASN A 42 -10.59 -6.19 30.52
C ASN A 42 -11.16 -4.81 30.18
N ASN A 43 -12.49 -4.71 30.27
CA ASN A 43 -13.29 -3.49 30.38
C ASN A 43 -12.75 -2.24 29.66
N GLU A 44 -13.18 -2.06 28.41
CA GLU A 44 -13.60 -0.74 27.93
C GLU A 44 -14.57 -0.93 26.77
N ILE A 45 -15.69 -0.21 26.81
CA ILE A 45 -16.76 -0.30 25.81
C ILE A 45 -16.20 0.22 24.50
N VAL A 46 -15.86 -0.69 23.58
CA VAL A 46 -15.36 -0.37 22.25
C VAL A 46 -16.47 0.31 21.45
N ILE A 47 -16.37 1.63 21.33
CA ILE A 47 -17.14 2.40 20.35
C ILE A 47 -16.58 2.02 18.97
N ARG A 48 -17.43 1.36 18.17
CA ARG A 48 -17.13 0.67 16.92
C ARG A 48 -16.20 1.44 15.95
N GLY A 49 -15.05 0.83 15.62
CA GLY A 49 -14.20 1.15 14.46
C GLY A 49 -12.95 0.26 14.41
N PRO A 50 -12.41 -0.10 13.23
CA PRO A 50 -11.11 -0.76 13.15
C PRO A 50 -10.02 0.22 13.60
N HIS A 51 -9.35 -0.10 14.70
CA HIS A 51 -8.32 0.72 15.33
C HIS A 51 -6.95 0.53 14.64
N GLU A 52 -6.88 0.72 13.33
CA GLU A 52 -5.62 0.63 12.60
C GLU A 52 -5.25 2.01 12.06
N ALA A 53 -4.63 2.80 12.93
CA ALA A 53 -3.96 4.02 12.53
C ALA A 53 -2.69 3.69 11.74
N PHE A 54 -2.33 4.58 10.81
CA PHE A 54 -0.99 4.55 10.21
C PHE A 54 0.08 4.79 11.28
N VAL A 55 1.23 4.17 11.06
CA VAL A 55 2.45 4.33 11.86
C VAL A 55 3.55 4.97 11.03
N GLU A 56 4.73 5.18 11.59
CA GLU A 56 5.86 5.80 10.88
C GLU A 56 6.45 4.90 9.77
N ASN A 57 6.19 3.59 9.82
CA ASN A 57 6.71 2.65 8.83
C ASN A 57 5.85 2.58 7.56
N LEU A 58 6.40 3.04 6.43
CA LEU A 58 5.76 3.03 5.12
C LEU A 58 5.28 1.63 4.69
N ARG A 59 6.07 0.58 4.95
CA ARG A 59 5.71 -0.79 4.56
C ARG A 59 4.53 -1.32 5.38
N THR A 60 4.48 -1.00 6.66
CA THR A 60 3.32 -1.31 7.51
C THR A 60 2.07 -0.62 6.96
N ASN A 61 2.12 0.68 6.67
CA ASN A 61 0.97 1.45 6.17
C ASN A 61 0.45 0.96 4.82
N THR A 62 1.35 0.67 3.87
CA THR A 62 0.96 0.12 2.56
C THR A 62 0.38 -1.29 2.68
N SER A 63 0.84 -2.08 3.65
CA SER A 63 0.26 -3.39 3.96
C SER A 63 -1.12 -3.25 4.60
N LEU A 64 -1.35 -2.25 5.47
CA LEU A 64 -2.67 -1.91 6.00
C LEU A 64 -3.64 -1.52 4.88
N LEU A 65 -3.20 -0.66 3.94
CA LEU A 65 -3.99 -0.29 2.77
C LEU A 65 -4.39 -1.51 1.93
N ARG A 66 -3.44 -2.42 1.63
CA ARG A 66 -3.72 -3.65 0.88
C ARG A 66 -4.67 -4.59 1.60
N ARG A 67 -4.61 -4.68 2.94
CA ARG A 67 -5.52 -5.52 3.72
C ARG A 67 -6.93 -4.93 3.79
N THR A 68 -7.05 -3.61 3.89
CA THR A 68 -8.33 -2.91 3.97
C THR A 68 -9.01 -2.81 2.61
N VAL A 69 -8.24 -2.58 1.55
CA VAL A 69 -8.72 -2.42 0.18
C VAL A 69 -8.33 -3.64 -0.66
N ASN A 70 -9.17 -4.67 -0.60
CA ASN A 70 -9.03 -5.88 -1.41
C ASN A 70 -9.54 -5.62 -2.85
N ASN A 71 -8.81 -4.81 -3.62
CA ASN A 71 -9.16 -4.44 -4.98
C ASN A 71 -7.91 -4.30 -5.85
N GLU A 72 -7.94 -4.89 -7.04
CA GLU A 72 -6.84 -4.85 -8.03
C GLU A 72 -6.57 -3.46 -8.59
N ASN A 73 -7.55 -2.56 -8.51
CA ASN A 73 -7.40 -1.18 -8.95
C ASN A 73 -6.68 -0.29 -7.94
N LEU A 74 -6.44 -0.77 -6.70
CA LEU A 74 -5.54 -0.07 -5.79
C LEU A 74 -4.11 -0.15 -6.33
N VAL A 75 -3.58 1.01 -6.70
CA VAL A 75 -2.20 1.21 -7.11
C VAL A 75 -1.44 1.87 -5.97
N ILE A 76 -0.25 1.34 -5.68
CA ILE A 76 0.71 1.91 -4.74
C ILE A 76 2.04 1.98 -5.49
N GLU A 77 2.51 3.19 -5.77
CA GLU A 77 3.78 3.44 -6.45
C GLU A 77 4.76 4.06 -5.48
N ASN A 78 5.92 3.41 -5.30
CA ASN A 78 6.98 3.94 -4.45
C ASN A 78 7.76 5.01 -5.22
N ILE A 79 8.10 6.10 -4.54
CA ILE A 79 8.90 7.20 -5.04
C ILE A 79 9.89 7.63 -3.95
N GLU A 80 11.07 8.09 -4.36
CA GLU A 80 12.06 8.67 -3.46
C GLU A 80 12.06 10.19 -3.63
N VAL A 81 12.06 10.92 -2.52
CA VAL A 81 12.00 12.39 -2.51
C VAL A 81 13.17 12.95 -1.72
N GLY A 82 13.83 13.93 -2.31
CA GLY A 82 14.96 14.66 -1.74
C GLY A 82 16.32 14.08 -2.10
N ASP A 83 17.24 14.95 -2.50
CA ASP A 83 18.52 14.57 -3.12
C ASP A 83 19.49 13.85 -2.18
N ILE A 84 19.48 14.24 -0.89
CA ILE A 84 20.35 13.65 0.13
C ILE A 84 19.59 12.56 0.90
N SER A 85 18.39 12.87 1.39
CA SER A 85 17.66 11.96 2.28
C SER A 85 17.06 10.75 1.55
N ASN A 86 16.79 10.85 0.25
CA ASN A 86 16.13 9.81 -0.56
C ASN A 86 14.91 9.22 0.17
N THR A 87 14.08 10.12 0.73
CA THR A 87 13.00 9.74 1.63
C THR A 87 11.96 8.93 0.86
N LYS A 88 11.69 7.71 1.33
CA LYS A 88 10.72 6.83 0.68
C LYS A 88 9.30 7.31 0.92
N CYS A 89 8.58 7.57 -0.15
CA CYS A 89 7.17 7.90 -0.17
C CYS A 89 6.40 6.90 -1.05
N ALA A 90 5.08 6.92 -0.95
CA ALA A 90 4.22 6.11 -1.81
C ALA A 90 3.00 6.91 -2.28
N VAL A 91 2.79 6.95 -3.59
CA VAL A 91 1.57 7.50 -4.20
C VAL A 91 0.55 6.38 -4.30
N CYS A 92 -0.55 6.51 -3.54
CA CYS A 92 -1.60 5.50 -3.45
C CYS A 92 -2.90 6.03 -4.07
N TYR A 93 -3.50 5.30 -5.01
CA TYR A 93 -4.75 5.72 -5.67
C TYR A 93 -5.53 4.55 -6.25
N MET A 94 -6.82 4.78 -6.53
CA MET A 94 -7.69 3.82 -7.21
C MET A 94 -7.68 4.11 -8.72
N LYS A 95 -7.05 3.25 -9.53
CA LYS A 95 -6.82 3.47 -10.97
C LYS A 95 -8.09 3.73 -11.77
N ASN A 96 -9.21 3.12 -11.38
CA ASN A 96 -10.50 3.24 -12.06
C ASN A 96 -11.38 4.40 -11.53
N ILE A 97 -10.94 5.11 -10.50
CA ILE A 97 -11.71 6.19 -9.86
C ILE A 97 -10.96 7.52 -9.92
N ALA A 98 -9.64 7.49 -9.72
CA ALA A 98 -8.80 8.68 -9.70
C ALA A 98 -8.70 9.32 -11.09
N ASN A 99 -8.66 10.65 -11.14
CA ASN A 99 -8.34 11.38 -12.37
C ASN A 99 -6.86 11.14 -12.73
N ASN A 100 -6.61 10.54 -13.89
CA ASN A 100 -5.26 10.22 -14.35
C ASN A 100 -4.38 11.47 -14.52
N ASP A 101 -4.94 12.60 -14.94
CA ASP A 101 -4.19 13.84 -15.12
C ASP A 101 -3.72 14.38 -13.76
N LEU A 102 -4.58 14.33 -12.73
CA LEU A 102 -4.21 14.72 -11.37
C LEU A 102 -3.14 13.80 -10.79
N VAL A 103 -3.24 12.49 -11.02
CA VAL A 103 -2.22 11.52 -10.59
C VAL A 103 -0.88 11.80 -11.28
N ALA A 104 -0.90 12.10 -12.58
CA ALA A 104 0.29 12.45 -13.34
C ALA A 104 0.92 13.75 -12.81
N GLU A 105 0.11 14.76 -12.49
CA GLU A 105 0.58 16.02 -11.94
C GLU A 105 1.21 15.85 -10.55
N VAL A 106 0.59 15.08 -9.65
CA VAL A 106 1.16 14.76 -8.34
C VAL A 106 2.52 14.08 -8.50
N LYS A 107 2.63 13.08 -9.38
CA LYS A 107 3.90 12.40 -9.65
C LYS A 107 4.93 13.34 -10.26
N PHE A 108 4.51 14.20 -11.18
CA PHE A 108 5.39 15.19 -11.79
C PHE A 108 5.97 16.14 -10.73
N ARG A 109 5.12 16.72 -9.87
CA ARG A 109 5.58 17.61 -8.79
C ARG A 109 6.55 16.89 -7.86
N LEU A 110 6.22 15.69 -7.40
CA LEU A 110 7.09 14.90 -6.51
C LEU A 110 8.47 14.59 -7.10
N ASN A 111 8.54 14.24 -8.38
CA ASN A 111 9.82 13.94 -9.05
C ASN A 111 10.67 15.18 -9.36
N ASN A 112 10.07 16.38 -9.34
CA ASN A 112 10.75 17.64 -9.63
C ASN A 112 10.92 18.52 -8.39
N LEU A 113 10.76 17.95 -7.19
CA LEU A 113 11.06 18.63 -5.94
C LEU A 113 12.57 18.80 -5.79
N ASP A 114 13.01 20.05 -5.83
CA ASP A 114 14.40 20.44 -5.55
C ASP A 114 14.55 20.72 -4.04
N VAL A 115 14.81 19.65 -3.28
CA VAL A 115 15.05 19.71 -1.83
C VAL A 115 16.14 18.73 -1.42
N ASP A 116 17.04 19.15 -0.54
CA ASP A 116 18.08 18.25 -0.02
C ASP A 116 17.48 17.12 0.83
N SER A 117 16.49 17.45 1.66
CA SER A 117 15.91 16.51 2.61
C SER A 117 14.46 16.85 2.94
N LEU A 118 13.63 15.82 3.13
CA LEU A 118 12.25 15.96 3.59
C LEU A 118 12.14 15.68 5.09
N LEU A 119 11.72 16.67 5.87
CA LEU A 119 11.66 16.60 7.34
C LEU A 119 10.31 16.10 7.87
N SER A 120 9.23 16.32 7.12
CA SER A 120 7.89 15.87 7.50
C SER A 120 6.94 15.74 6.31
N SER A 121 5.81 15.03 6.51
CA SER A 121 4.74 14.99 5.52
C SER A 121 4.05 16.35 5.32
N GLY A 122 4.06 17.22 6.33
CA GLY A 122 3.49 18.57 6.22
C GLY A 122 4.33 19.50 5.36
N GLU A 123 5.65 19.36 5.40
CA GLU A 123 6.55 20.05 4.46
C GLU A 123 6.29 19.58 3.03
N LEU A 124 6.14 18.27 2.82
CA LEU A 124 5.82 17.72 1.50
C LEU A 124 4.54 18.33 0.92
N GLU A 125 3.48 18.40 1.74
CA GLU A 125 2.19 18.99 1.34
C GLU A 125 2.34 20.43 0.85
N GLN A 126 3.17 21.24 1.52
CA GLN A 126 3.41 22.63 1.13
C GLN A 126 4.18 22.74 -0.18
N LEU A 127 5.14 21.85 -0.40
CA LEU A 127 6.01 21.87 -1.58
C LEU A 127 5.30 21.41 -2.86
N ILE A 128 4.31 20.51 -2.73
CA ILE A 128 3.54 19.99 -3.87
C ILE A 128 2.22 20.70 -4.11
N ARG A 129 1.93 21.78 -3.35
CA ARG A 129 0.68 22.53 -3.44
C ARG A 129 0.52 23.25 -4.78
#